data_AF-A0A1G7IAS7-F1
#
_entry.id   AF-A0A1G7IAS7-F1
#
_cell.length_a   1.000
_cell.length_b   1.000
_cell.length_c   1.000
_cell.angle_alpha   90.00
_cell.angle_beta   90.00
_cell.angle_gamma   90.00
#
_symmetry.space_group_name_H-M   'P 1'
#
loop_
_entity.id
_entity.type
_entity.pdbx_description
1 polymer ?
#
loop_
_entity_poly.entity_id
_entity_poly.type
_entity_poly.pdbx_seq_one_letter_code
_entity_poly.pdbx_strand_id
1 'polypeptide(L)'
;MKRISFLLSLAVAMLLASVAVSCSVDESFTTDRSALLSFSQDTVSFDTVFTSVGSSTQNIRVFNNQNEGVRISNIRLASGGTSGFRVNVDGMMGTDFSNVEIHSNDSMYVFVELTADMTGKQEPVEIKDSLIFTLESGAMQKVLLMASAQDAEVCRGLVVNGDTTLSSSKPYLIYDSLCVAEGATLRIAEGVRMFFHSGAGLKVYGRLEVNGSVDKPVVMRGDRTDRLLWYLPYDRVNAQWEGIKICKSSNDNIIENADIHSGNYGIICDSSGVEKSKLLLRNSIVHNVTKHGIFSKNNTIEVLNSQITNAGGDCVHIEGGRCRFVHCTLAQFYPWSADRGVALRFSADERTPLLGCDFVNCIITGIGKDELMGIPPKMPEIPFDYNFVGCLIRTPEVKDNPRFAEIVWDNEILAGKPGIPKKDKSEKLIIQAANFRNIDHENFVYDFHLDSLSCARGRAVMEAMEFLPYDKDGVERVGKPDIGCYQYKK
;
A
#
# COMPACT_ATOMS: atom_id res chain seq x y z
N MET A 1 -76.07 -24.01 -27.90
CA MET A 1 -74.71 -24.30 -28.41
C MET A 1 -74.15 -23.22 -29.34
N LYS A 2 -74.90 -22.72 -30.34
CA LYS A 2 -74.41 -21.70 -31.31
C LYS A 2 -73.93 -20.37 -30.67
N ARG A 3 -74.61 -19.86 -29.62
CA ARG A 3 -74.19 -18.63 -28.91
C ARG A 3 -72.90 -18.77 -28.10
N ILE A 4 -72.66 -19.93 -27.51
CA ILE A 4 -71.44 -20.21 -26.73
C ILE A 4 -70.24 -20.35 -27.67
N SER A 5 -70.44 -21.04 -28.81
CA SER A 5 -69.43 -21.15 -29.87
C SER A 5 -69.03 -19.79 -30.45
N PHE A 6 -69.99 -18.86 -30.65
CA PHE A 6 -69.73 -17.50 -31.12
C PHE A 6 -68.97 -16.64 -30.10
N LEU A 7 -69.33 -16.73 -28.82
CA LEU A 7 -68.61 -16.03 -27.75
C LEU A 7 -67.19 -16.57 -27.55
N LEU A 8 -66.99 -17.88 -27.71
CA LEU A 8 -65.66 -18.49 -27.65
C LEU A 8 -64.79 -18.06 -28.83
N SER A 9 -65.35 -17.98 -30.04
CA SER A 9 -64.61 -17.51 -31.22
C SER A 9 -64.28 -16.01 -31.14
N LEU A 10 -65.17 -15.20 -30.57
CA LEU A 10 -64.91 -13.78 -30.31
C LEU A 10 -63.83 -13.58 -29.23
N ALA A 11 -63.84 -14.39 -28.17
CA ALA A 11 -62.82 -14.37 -27.12
C ALA A 11 -61.45 -14.82 -27.64
N VAL A 12 -61.40 -15.88 -28.47
CA VAL A 12 -60.17 -16.33 -29.13
C VAL A 12 -59.66 -15.30 -30.14
N ALA A 13 -60.55 -14.61 -30.87
CA ALA A 13 -60.16 -13.53 -31.77
C ALA A 13 -59.62 -12.30 -31.01
N MET A 14 -60.21 -11.92 -29.87
CA MET A 14 -59.65 -10.86 -29.01
C MET A 14 -58.32 -11.27 -28.38
N LEU A 15 -58.18 -12.53 -27.97
CA LEU A 15 -56.93 -13.06 -27.42
C LEU A 15 -55.83 -13.06 -28.50
N LEU A 16 -56.14 -13.50 -29.73
CA LEU A 16 -55.22 -13.43 -30.88
C LEU A 16 -54.89 -11.99 -31.28
N ALA A 17 -55.84 -11.06 -31.19
CA ALA A 17 -55.59 -9.64 -31.42
C ALA A 17 -54.69 -9.02 -30.33
N SER A 18 -54.78 -9.50 -29.08
CA SER A 18 -53.88 -9.08 -27.99
C SER A 18 -52.45 -9.61 -28.12
N VAL A 19 -52.22 -10.74 -28.80
CA VAL A 19 -50.85 -11.25 -29.08
C VAL A 19 -50.21 -10.55 -30.29
N ALA A 20 -51.00 -9.88 -31.14
CA ALA A 20 -50.51 -9.17 -32.32
C ALA A 20 -50.01 -7.74 -32.04
N VAL A 21 -50.19 -7.21 -30.82
CA VAL A 21 -49.56 -5.95 -30.38
C VAL A 21 -48.18 -6.29 -29.83
N SER A 22 -47.28 -6.71 -30.73
CA SER A 22 -45.86 -6.53 -30.49
C SER A 22 -45.62 -5.03 -30.64
N CYS A 23 -45.44 -4.31 -29.53
CA CYS A 23 -44.84 -2.98 -29.57
C CYS A 23 -43.39 -3.15 -30.02
N SER A 24 -43.16 -3.24 -31.34
CA SER A 24 -41.92 -2.71 -31.89
C SER A 24 -42.01 -1.22 -31.68
N VAL A 25 -41.43 -0.74 -30.56
CA VAL A 25 -41.10 0.67 -30.45
C VAL A 25 -40.15 0.92 -31.61
N ASP A 26 -40.63 1.56 -32.68
CA ASP A 26 -39.75 2.06 -33.74
C ASP A 26 -38.81 3.03 -33.05
N GLU A 27 -37.60 2.55 -32.77
CA GLU A 27 -36.62 3.34 -32.07
C GLU A 27 -36.05 4.37 -33.03
N SER A 28 -36.37 5.63 -32.78
CA SER A 28 -35.87 6.73 -33.60
C SER A 28 -34.47 7.12 -33.15
N PHE A 29 -33.65 7.53 -34.12
CA PHE A 29 -32.30 8.04 -33.89
C PHE A 29 -32.26 9.52 -34.25
N THR A 30 -31.79 10.35 -33.32
CA THR A 30 -31.73 11.79 -33.53
C THR A 30 -30.51 12.19 -34.36
N THR A 31 -30.71 13.18 -35.23
CA THR A 31 -29.64 13.86 -35.98
C THR A 31 -29.43 15.30 -35.52
N ASP A 32 -30.05 15.68 -34.40
CA ASP A 32 -29.86 16.99 -33.78
C ASP A 32 -28.40 17.15 -33.33
N ARG A 33 -27.76 18.27 -33.72
CA ARG A 33 -26.38 18.58 -33.31
C ARG A 33 -26.25 18.90 -31.82
N SER A 34 -27.35 19.23 -31.15
CA SER A 34 -27.38 19.47 -29.71
C SER A 34 -27.51 18.19 -28.88
N ALA A 35 -27.88 17.06 -29.51
CA ALA A 35 -27.96 15.74 -28.89
C ALA A 35 -26.55 15.14 -28.70
N LEU A 36 -25.82 15.67 -27.72
CA LEU A 36 -24.47 15.25 -27.38
C LEU A 36 -24.46 14.07 -26.40
N LEU A 37 -23.40 13.27 -26.47
CA LEU A 37 -23.11 12.24 -25.49
C LEU A 37 -22.56 12.86 -24.20
N SER A 38 -22.77 12.17 -23.07
CA SER A 38 -22.12 12.47 -21.81
C SER A 38 -21.11 11.38 -21.47
N PHE A 39 -19.99 11.73 -20.82
CA PHE A 39 -18.94 10.78 -20.47
C PHE A 39 -18.82 10.71 -18.94
N SER A 40 -18.53 9.52 -18.40
CA SER A 40 -18.23 9.37 -16.97
C SER A 40 -16.99 10.15 -16.54
N GLN A 41 -16.09 10.45 -17.48
CA GLN A 41 -14.88 11.24 -17.29
C GLN A 41 -14.46 11.89 -18.61
N ASP A 42 -13.87 13.09 -18.54
CA ASP A 42 -13.32 13.80 -19.69
C ASP A 42 -11.88 13.36 -20.03
N THR A 43 -11.22 12.72 -19.06
CA THR A 43 -9.83 12.28 -19.14
C THR A 43 -9.67 10.91 -18.48
N VAL A 44 -9.04 9.98 -19.20
CA VAL A 44 -8.53 8.71 -18.64
C VAL A 44 -7.05 8.87 -18.38
N SER A 45 -6.69 8.83 -17.10
CA SER A 45 -5.30 8.91 -16.66
C SER A 45 -4.84 7.57 -16.11
N PHE A 46 -3.69 7.12 -16.60
CA PHE A 46 -2.91 6.06 -15.98
C PHE A 46 -1.81 6.71 -15.14
N ASP A 47 -1.45 6.08 -14.03
CA ASP A 47 -0.27 6.49 -13.26
C ASP A 47 1.01 6.11 -14.03
N THR A 48 2.08 5.78 -13.31
CA THR A 48 3.34 5.35 -13.91
C THR A 48 3.18 3.94 -14.50
N VAL A 49 3.26 3.81 -15.82
CA VAL A 49 3.26 2.53 -16.54
C VAL A 49 4.69 2.19 -16.92
N PHE A 50 5.17 1.02 -16.49
CA PHE A 50 6.49 0.55 -16.93
C PHE A 50 6.45 0.21 -18.43
N THR A 51 7.42 0.71 -19.19
CA THR A 51 7.49 0.44 -20.63
C THR A 51 7.61 -1.05 -20.91
N SER A 52 7.05 -1.50 -22.03
CA SER A 52 6.99 -2.91 -22.44
C SER A 52 6.16 -3.82 -21.51
N VAL A 53 5.46 -3.24 -20.53
CA VAL A 53 4.48 -3.93 -19.68
C VAL A 53 3.10 -3.30 -19.93
N GLY A 54 2.07 -4.15 -20.01
CA GLY A 54 0.69 -3.68 -20.15
C GLY A 54 0.20 -3.02 -18.85
N SER A 55 -0.54 -1.92 -18.98
CA SER A 55 -1.24 -1.28 -17.87
C SER A 55 -2.41 -2.14 -17.37
N SER A 56 -3.01 -1.75 -16.25
CA SER A 56 -4.37 -2.17 -15.95
C SER A 56 -5.37 -1.59 -16.97
N THR A 57 -6.55 -2.18 -17.04
CA THR A 57 -7.65 -1.69 -17.89
C THR A 57 -8.44 -0.61 -17.15
N GLN A 58 -8.58 0.56 -17.76
CA GLN A 58 -9.50 1.60 -17.33
C GLN A 58 -10.80 1.53 -18.13
N ASN A 59 -11.91 1.97 -17.56
CA ASN A 59 -13.18 2.02 -18.28
C ASN A 59 -13.78 3.43 -18.25
N ILE A 60 -14.47 3.77 -19.32
CA ILE A 60 -15.30 4.97 -19.46
C ILE A 60 -16.71 4.48 -19.79
N ARG A 61 -17.72 5.06 -19.14
CA ARG A 61 -19.10 4.93 -19.60
C ARG A 61 -19.46 6.12 -20.47
N VAL A 62 -20.02 5.83 -21.64
CA VAL A 62 -20.53 6.82 -22.58
C VAL A 62 -22.05 6.73 -22.55
N PHE A 63 -22.70 7.83 -22.23
CA PHE A 63 -24.14 7.89 -21.99
C PHE A 63 -24.84 8.65 -23.10
N ASN A 64 -25.95 8.08 -23.57
CA ASN A 64 -26.97 8.79 -24.31
C ASN A 64 -28.10 9.18 -23.36
N ASN A 65 -28.13 10.44 -22.92
CA ASN A 65 -29.19 10.96 -22.04
C ASN A 65 -30.41 11.49 -22.81
N GLN A 66 -30.51 11.20 -24.11
CA GLN A 66 -31.62 11.62 -24.95
C GLN A 66 -32.75 10.58 -24.90
N ASN A 67 -33.97 11.03 -25.24
CA ASN A 67 -35.14 10.17 -25.37
C ASN A 67 -35.21 9.43 -26.70
N GLU A 68 -34.22 9.63 -27.57
CA GLU A 68 -34.04 8.96 -28.85
C GLU A 68 -32.63 8.35 -28.89
N GLY A 69 -32.41 7.35 -29.74
CA GLY A 69 -31.09 6.77 -29.96
C GLY A 69 -30.11 7.78 -30.56
N VAL A 70 -28.82 7.61 -30.29
CA VAL A 70 -27.75 8.41 -30.91
C VAL A 70 -26.82 7.48 -31.68
N ARG A 71 -26.58 7.80 -32.96
CA ARG A 71 -25.60 7.11 -33.81
C ARG A 71 -24.25 7.80 -33.79
N ILE A 72 -23.22 7.00 -33.57
CA ILE A 72 -21.82 7.40 -33.63
C ILE A 72 -21.26 6.86 -34.93
N SER A 73 -21.08 7.76 -35.89
CA SER A 73 -20.50 7.44 -37.21
C SER A 73 -19.10 6.84 -37.08
N ASN A 74 -18.29 7.36 -36.16
CA ASN A 74 -16.92 6.90 -35.94
C ASN A 74 -16.46 7.15 -34.50
N ILE A 75 -15.84 6.14 -33.89
CA ILE A 75 -15.02 6.25 -32.69
C ILE A 75 -13.60 5.89 -33.10
N ARG A 76 -12.61 6.75 -32.84
CA ARG A 76 -11.21 6.45 -33.20
C ARG A 76 -10.19 7.02 -32.24
N LEU A 77 -9.07 6.31 -32.10
CA LEU A 77 -7.87 6.87 -31.49
C LEU A 77 -7.24 7.89 -32.43
N ALA A 78 -6.93 9.08 -31.93
CA ALA A 78 -6.37 10.16 -32.74
C ALA A 78 -5.01 9.79 -33.34
N SER A 79 -4.20 9.02 -32.62
CA SER A 79 -2.90 8.50 -33.07
C SER A 79 -2.99 7.31 -34.04
N GLY A 80 -4.18 6.73 -34.26
CA GLY A 80 -4.33 5.49 -35.00
C GLY A 80 -3.65 4.27 -34.34
N GLY A 81 -3.41 4.31 -33.03
CA GLY A 81 -2.78 3.23 -32.24
C GLY A 81 -1.28 3.36 -32.07
N THR A 82 -0.63 4.38 -32.63
CA THR A 82 0.82 4.60 -32.51
C THR A 82 1.26 5.14 -31.15
N SER A 83 0.31 5.61 -30.33
CA SER A 83 0.55 6.07 -28.96
C SER A 83 0.75 4.92 -27.94
N GLY A 84 0.48 3.68 -28.35
CA GLY A 84 0.47 2.51 -27.46
C GLY A 84 -0.85 2.30 -26.72
N PHE A 85 -1.80 3.25 -26.79
CA PHE A 85 -3.15 3.06 -26.25
C PHE A 85 -3.92 2.04 -27.11
N ARG A 86 -4.63 1.15 -26.44
CA ARG A 86 -5.54 0.17 -27.05
C ARG A 86 -6.92 0.38 -26.46
N VAL A 87 -7.93 0.29 -27.30
CA VAL A 87 -9.31 0.50 -26.88
C VAL A 87 -10.19 -0.66 -27.29
N ASN A 88 -11.16 -0.95 -26.42
CA ASN A 88 -12.26 -1.84 -26.69
C ASN A 88 -13.56 -1.06 -26.52
N VAL A 89 -14.38 -1.05 -27.56
CA VAL A 89 -15.62 -0.30 -27.68
C VAL A 89 -16.75 -1.33 -27.77
N ASP A 90 -17.54 -1.43 -26.71
CA ASP A 90 -18.68 -2.36 -26.61
C ASP A 90 -18.36 -3.82 -27.00
N GLY A 91 -17.23 -4.34 -26.50
CA GLY A 91 -16.77 -5.70 -26.74
C GLY A 91 -15.85 -5.85 -27.96
N MET A 92 -15.78 -4.87 -28.85
CA MET A 92 -14.90 -4.92 -30.03
C MET A 92 -13.58 -4.20 -29.76
N MET A 93 -12.45 -4.87 -30.01
CA MET A 93 -11.11 -4.27 -29.91
C MET A 93 -10.68 -3.68 -31.24
N GLY A 94 -10.05 -2.50 -31.23
CA GLY A 94 -9.62 -1.81 -32.44
C GLY A 94 -9.09 -0.40 -32.17
N THR A 95 -8.80 0.34 -33.24
CA THR A 95 -8.40 1.76 -33.16
C THR A 95 -9.37 2.68 -33.90
N ASP A 96 -10.30 2.10 -34.64
CA ASP A 96 -11.34 2.75 -35.43
C ASP A 96 -12.59 1.85 -35.42
N PHE A 97 -13.74 2.43 -35.10
CA PHE A 97 -15.03 1.75 -34.97
C PHE A 97 -16.09 2.58 -35.67
N SER A 98 -16.88 1.95 -36.53
CA SER A 98 -17.94 2.62 -37.29
C SER A 98 -19.32 2.10 -36.91
N ASN A 99 -20.34 2.93 -37.08
CA ASN A 99 -21.75 2.56 -36.89
C ASN A 99 -22.05 2.03 -35.49
N VAL A 100 -21.56 2.73 -34.46
CA VAL A 100 -21.86 2.40 -33.07
C VAL A 100 -23.15 3.13 -32.67
N GLU A 101 -24.08 2.42 -32.04
CA GLU A 101 -25.37 2.95 -31.65
C GLU A 101 -25.51 2.91 -30.13
N ILE A 102 -26.05 3.98 -29.53
CA ILE A 102 -26.45 3.98 -28.13
C ILE A 102 -27.93 4.32 -28.06
N HIS A 103 -28.71 3.37 -27.54
CA HIS A 103 -30.16 3.47 -27.40
C HIS A 103 -30.58 4.61 -26.47
N SER A 104 -31.86 4.96 -26.52
CA SER A 104 -32.40 6.05 -25.68
C SER A 104 -32.17 5.79 -24.19
N ASN A 105 -31.69 6.80 -23.45
CA ASN A 105 -31.37 6.69 -22.02
C ASN A 105 -30.44 5.53 -21.64
N ASP A 106 -29.60 5.08 -22.58
CA ASP A 106 -28.70 3.95 -22.39
C ASP A 106 -27.22 4.39 -22.36
N SER A 107 -26.32 3.44 -22.13
CA SER A 107 -24.89 3.67 -22.08
C SER A 107 -24.10 2.49 -22.61
N MET A 108 -22.90 2.76 -23.10
CA MET A 108 -21.95 1.74 -23.48
C MET A 108 -20.66 1.84 -22.66
N TYR A 109 -19.91 0.74 -22.58
CA TYR A 109 -18.58 0.71 -22.01
C TYR A 109 -17.50 0.88 -23.08
N VAL A 110 -16.50 1.68 -22.73
CA VAL A 110 -15.23 1.74 -23.46
C VAL A 110 -14.13 1.37 -22.49
N PHE A 111 -13.34 0.36 -22.82
CA PHE A 111 -12.16 -0.03 -22.06
C PHE A 111 -10.90 0.50 -22.74
N VAL A 112 -9.96 1.00 -21.94
CA VAL A 112 -8.70 1.58 -22.40
C VAL A 112 -7.55 0.90 -21.66
N GLU A 113 -6.53 0.52 -22.41
CA GLU A 113 -5.26 0.00 -21.89
C GLU A 113 -4.10 0.69 -22.58
N LEU A 114 -2.92 0.62 -21.98
CA LEU A 114 -1.68 1.13 -22.55
C LEU A 114 -0.60 0.04 -22.48
N THR A 115 0.17 -0.10 -23.55
CA THR A 115 1.50 -0.71 -23.49
C THR A 115 2.46 0.29 -24.10
N ALA A 116 3.22 0.98 -23.24
CA ALA A 116 4.12 2.03 -23.69
C ALA A 116 5.42 1.44 -24.27
N ASP A 117 5.88 2.00 -25.38
CA ASP A 117 7.20 1.68 -25.93
C ASP A 117 8.32 2.22 -25.04
N MET A 118 9.53 1.66 -25.19
CA MET A 118 10.70 2.16 -24.48
C MET A 118 10.97 3.62 -24.84
N THR A 119 11.14 4.46 -23.81
CA THR A 119 11.37 5.89 -23.97
C THR A 119 12.86 6.22 -24.11
N GLY A 120 13.73 5.35 -23.59
CA GLY A 120 15.17 5.58 -23.50
C GLY A 120 15.54 6.67 -22.49
N LYS A 121 14.59 7.17 -21.69
CA LYS A 121 14.80 8.19 -20.66
C LYS A 121 14.92 7.55 -19.29
N GLN A 122 15.57 8.27 -18.37
CA GLN A 122 15.65 7.85 -16.95
C GLN A 122 14.39 8.28 -16.19
N GLU A 123 13.95 9.51 -16.45
CA GLU A 123 12.74 10.07 -15.86
C GLU A 123 11.49 9.62 -16.62
N PRO A 124 10.33 9.54 -15.94
CA PRO A 124 9.06 9.25 -16.59
C PRO A 124 8.71 10.26 -17.70
N VAL A 125 8.12 9.77 -18.78
CA VAL A 125 7.72 10.55 -19.96
C VAL A 125 6.21 10.52 -20.12
N GLU A 126 5.62 11.70 -20.29
CA GLU A 126 4.17 11.82 -20.50
C GLU A 126 3.77 11.31 -21.91
N ILE A 127 2.79 10.41 -21.96
CA ILE A 127 2.16 9.91 -23.20
C ILE A 127 0.73 10.43 -23.26
N LYS A 128 0.31 10.94 -24.42
CA LYS A 128 -1.04 11.47 -24.66
C LYS A 128 -1.65 10.92 -25.93
N ASP A 129 -2.96 10.74 -25.89
CA ASP A 129 -3.80 10.50 -27.06
C ASP A 129 -5.21 11.06 -26.81
N SER A 130 -6.11 10.88 -27.75
CA SER A 130 -7.53 11.20 -27.58
C SER A 130 -8.40 10.17 -28.28
N LEU A 131 -9.46 9.75 -27.62
CA LEU A 131 -10.52 8.97 -28.22
C LEU A 131 -11.58 9.95 -28.77
N ILE A 132 -11.73 10.00 -30.08
CA ILE A 132 -12.60 10.94 -30.79
C ILE A 132 -13.91 10.24 -31.15
N PHE A 133 -15.03 10.85 -30.79
CA PHE A 133 -16.38 10.42 -31.12
C PHE A 133 -16.97 11.39 -32.14
N THR A 134 -17.33 10.88 -33.31
CA THR A 134 -18.00 11.65 -34.38
C THR A 134 -19.43 11.15 -34.52
N LEU A 135 -20.40 11.97 -34.17
CA LEU A 135 -21.82 11.62 -34.25
C LEU A 135 -22.33 11.74 -35.69
N GLU A 136 -23.42 11.05 -36.03
CA GLU A 136 -24.09 11.16 -37.34
C GLU A 136 -24.55 12.61 -37.63
N SER A 137 -24.87 13.40 -36.59
CA SER A 137 -25.17 14.84 -36.70
C SER A 137 -23.97 15.71 -37.13
N GLY A 138 -22.77 15.13 -37.14
CA GLY A 138 -21.49 15.80 -37.41
C GLY A 138 -20.86 16.46 -36.18
N ALA A 139 -21.48 16.36 -35.00
CA ALA A 139 -20.87 16.81 -33.75
C ALA A 139 -19.67 15.92 -33.40
N MET A 140 -18.59 16.55 -32.90
CA MET A 140 -17.38 15.86 -32.47
C MET A 140 -17.13 16.08 -30.98
N GLN A 141 -16.88 14.99 -30.26
CA GLN A 141 -16.50 15.01 -28.84
C GLN A 141 -15.22 14.19 -28.67
N LYS A 142 -14.48 14.43 -27.60
CA LYS A 142 -13.26 13.66 -27.31
C LYS A 142 -13.11 13.39 -25.82
N VAL A 143 -12.47 12.27 -25.53
CA VAL A 143 -11.95 11.94 -24.19
C VAL A 143 -10.43 11.92 -24.29
N LEU A 144 -9.75 12.62 -23.37
CA LEU A 144 -8.29 12.65 -23.32
C LEU A 144 -7.75 11.35 -22.71
N LEU A 145 -6.67 10.83 -23.26
CA LEU A 145 -5.94 9.69 -22.70
C LEU A 145 -4.55 10.17 -22.29
N MET A 146 -4.16 9.89 -21.05
CA MET A 146 -2.89 10.36 -20.48
C MET A 146 -2.23 9.28 -19.64
N ALA A 147 -0.91 9.16 -19.72
CA ALA A 147 -0.13 8.26 -18.90
C ALA A 147 1.29 8.79 -18.67
N SER A 148 1.98 8.28 -17.65
CA SER A 148 3.40 8.50 -17.44
C SER A 148 4.16 7.20 -17.70
N ALA A 149 4.97 7.14 -18.75
CA ALA A 149 5.74 5.94 -19.10
C ALA A 149 7.14 5.98 -18.51
N GLN A 150 7.58 4.90 -17.86
CA GLN A 150 8.90 4.82 -17.27
C GLN A 150 9.64 3.54 -17.69
N ASP A 151 10.86 3.69 -18.20
CA ASP A 151 11.74 2.55 -18.47
C ASP A 151 12.13 1.85 -17.15
N ALA A 152 12.08 0.52 -17.11
CA ALA A 152 12.46 -0.29 -15.95
C ALA A 152 13.43 -1.42 -16.34
N GLU A 153 14.30 -1.82 -15.39
CA GLU A 153 15.16 -2.99 -15.52
C GLU A 153 14.40 -4.25 -15.09
N VAL A 154 13.86 -4.96 -16.09
CA VAL A 154 13.07 -6.17 -15.86
C VAL A 154 13.98 -7.35 -15.45
N CYS A 155 13.76 -7.86 -14.25
CA CYS A 155 14.48 -8.99 -13.69
C CYS A 155 13.57 -10.23 -13.63
N ARG A 156 13.95 -11.28 -14.37
CA ARG A 156 13.27 -12.58 -14.38
C ARG A 156 14.24 -13.64 -13.86
N GLY A 157 13.88 -14.29 -12.75
CA GLY A 157 14.69 -15.34 -12.11
C GLY A 157 16.10 -14.88 -11.70
N LEU A 158 16.25 -13.64 -11.23
CA LEU A 158 17.56 -13.10 -10.87
C LEU A 158 18.11 -13.80 -9.62
N VAL A 159 19.26 -14.47 -9.78
CA VAL A 159 20.03 -15.08 -8.70
C VAL A 159 21.40 -14.43 -8.60
N VAL A 160 21.67 -13.80 -7.47
CA VAL A 160 22.95 -13.19 -7.13
C VAL A 160 23.87 -14.29 -6.60
N ASN A 161 24.78 -14.77 -7.44
CA ASN A 161 25.72 -15.87 -7.13
C ASN A 161 27.10 -15.40 -6.66
N GLY A 162 27.34 -14.09 -6.66
CA GLY A 162 28.55 -13.47 -6.15
C GLY A 162 28.27 -12.02 -5.81
N ASP A 163 29.24 -11.34 -5.21
CA ASP A 163 29.10 -9.94 -4.80
C ASP A 163 28.62 -9.05 -5.96
N THR A 164 27.45 -8.43 -5.77
CA THR A 164 26.74 -7.68 -6.79
C THR A 164 26.20 -6.39 -6.21
N THR A 165 26.27 -5.30 -6.98
CA THR A 165 25.69 -4.00 -6.60
C THR A 165 24.62 -3.58 -7.60
N LEU A 166 23.42 -3.32 -7.12
CA LEU A 166 22.33 -2.68 -7.87
C LEU A 166 22.37 -1.17 -7.60
N SER A 167 22.49 -0.37 -8.65
CA SER A 167 22.70 1.08 -8.55
C SER A 167 22.07 1.88 -9.69
N SER A 168 21.18 1.26 -10.48
CA SER A 168 20.49 1.96 -11.57
C SER A 168 19.55 3.04 -11.04
N SER A 169 19.49 4.16 -11.77
CA SER A 169 18.46 5.18 -11.56
C SER A 169 17.09 4.74 -12.11
N LYS A 170 17.07 3.76 -13.03
CA LYS A 170 15.84 3.11 -13.47
C LYS A 170 15.34 2.15 -12.40
N PRO A 171 14.02 2.07 -12.19
CA PRO A 171 13.45 1.10 -11.26
C PRO A 171 13.71 -0.34 -11.73
N TYR A 172 13.94 -1.24 -10.77
CA TYR A 172 14.03 -2.68 -11.02
C TYR A 172 12.63 -3.29 -10.90
N LEU A 173 12.20 -4.05 -11.92
CA LEU A 173 10.93 -4.77 -11.92
C LEU A 173 11.18 -6.27 -11.76
N ILE A 174 10.88 -6.81 -10.58
CA ILE A 174 11.18 -8.19 -10.18
C ILE A 174 9.96 -9.09 -10.40
N TYR A 175 9.99 -9.97 -11.41
CA TYR A 175 8.88 -10.88 -11.70
C TYR A 175 8.91 -12.20 -10.93
N ASP A 176 10.08 -12.87 -10.86
CA ASP A 176 10.17 -14.26 -10.39
C ASP A 176 11.06 -14.40 -9.14
N SER A 177 10.85 -13.50 -8.18
CA SER A 177 11.70 -13.30 -6.98
C SER A 177 13.17 -12.96 -7.28
N LEU A 178 13.81 -12.32 -6.30
CA LEU A 178 15.25 -12.08 -6.28
C LEU A 178 15.87 -12.98 -5.20
N CYS A 179 16.86 -13.78 -5.57
CA CYS A 179 17.55 -14.67 -4.64
C CYS A 179 19.02 -14.26 -4.48
N VAL A 180 19.49 -14.11 -3.25
CA VAL A 180 20.92 -13.93 -2.93
C VAL A 180 21.46 -15.27 -2.45
N ALA A 181 22.34 -15.89 -3.25
CA ALA A 181 22.90 -17.20 -2.94
C ALA A 181 23.82 -17.14 -1.71
N GLU A 182 24.01 -18.28 -1.05
CA GLU A 182 24.95 -18.40 0.06
C GLU A 182 26.37 -17.98 -0.36
N GLY A 183 27.07 -17.23 0.48
CA GLY A 183 28.39 -16.68 0.18
C GLY A 183 28.41 -15.44 -0.72
N ALA A 184 27.28 -15.03 -1.29
CA ALA A 184 27.18 -13.81 -2.09
C ALA A 184 26.67 -12.62 -1.28
N THR A 185 27.12 -11.41 -1.61
CA THR A 185 26.57 -10.15 -1.08
C THR A 185 25.80 -9.38 -2.14
N LEU A 186 24.53 -9.07 -1.87
CA LEU A 186 23.76 -8.11 -2.66
C LEU A 186 23.82 -6.73 -1.99
N ARG A 187 24.36 -5.75 -2.70
CA ARG A 187 24.37 -4.33 -2.31
C ARG A 187 23.33 -3.58 -3.11
N ILE A 188 22.52 -2.77 -2.44
CA ILE A 188 21.52 -1.91 -3.08
C ILE A 188 21.88 -0.48 -2.73
N ALA A 189 22.25 0.30 -3.75
CA ALA A 189 22.68 1.68 -3.59
C ALA A 189 21.51 2.62 -3.30
N GLU A 190 21.80 3.81 -2.79
CA GLU A 190 20.79 4.83 -2.47
C GLU A 190 19.89 5.18 -3.66
N GLY A 191 18.63 5.52 -3.36
CA GLY A 191 17.64 5.92 -4.36
C GLY A 191 17.14 4.81 -5.29
N VAL A 192 17.65 3.57 -5.17
CA VAL A 192 17.15 2.44 -5.94
C VAL A 192 15.69 2.16 -5.57
N ARG A 193 14.85 2.00 -6.61
CA ARG A 193 13.45 1.60 -6.49
C ARG A 193 13.26 0.20 -7.03
N MET A 194 12.65 -0.68 -6.24
CA MET A 194 12.36 -2.06 -6.60
C MET A 194 10.87 -2.33 -6.51
N PHE A 195 10.30 -2.80 -7.62
CA PHE A 195 8.90 -3.14 -7.77
C PHE A 195 8.78 -4.64 -7.96
N PHE A 196 8.08 -5.32 -7.05
CA PHE A 196 7.92 -6.76 -7.04
C PHE A 196 6.55 -7.14 -7.58
N HIS A 197 6.53 -8.07 -8.53
CA HIS A 197 5.29 -8.66 -9.03
C HIS A 197 4.61 -9.51 -7.96
N SER A 198 3.31 -9.74 -8.13
CA SER A 198 2.54 -10.61 -7.23
C SER A 198 3.18 -12.00 -7.10
N GLY A 199 3.41 -12.42 -5.84
CA GLY A 199 4.10 -13.68 -5.51
C GLY A 199 5.63 -13.63 -5.56
N ALA A 200 6.23 -12.52 -6.03
CA ALA A 200 7.68 -12.31 -5.96
C ALA A 200 8.11 -11.84 -4.56
N GLY A 201 9.35 -12.15 -4.17
CA GLY A 201 9.96 -11.64 -2.95
C GLY A 201 11.48 -11.58 -3.04
N LEU A 202 12.12 -11.07 -1.98
CA LEU A 202 13.57 -11.08 -1.82
C LEU A 202 13.98 -12.19 -0.85
N LYS A 203 14.66 -13.22 -1.33
CA LYS A 203 15.16 -14.35 -0.51
C LYS A 203 16.66 -14.24 -0.35
N VAL A 204 17.13 -14.10 0.89
CA VAL A 204 18.54 -13.85 1.19
C VAL A 204 19.13 -15.07 1.89
N TYR A 205 19.91 -15.87 1.16
CA TYR A 205 20.74 -16.95 1.73
C TYR A 205 22.17 -16.49 2.02
N GLY A 206 22.68 -15.53 1.26
CA GLY A 206 23.95 -14.84 1.48
C GLY A 206 23.80 -13.63 2.40
N ARG A 207 24.24 -12.45 1.95
CA ARG A 207 24.18 -11.20 2.71
C ARG A 207 23.51 -10.08 1.92
N LEU A 208 22.69 -9.29 2.60
CA LEU A 208 22.02 -8.11 2.07
C LEU A 208 22.60 -6.85 2.72
N GLU A 209 22.96 -5.87 1.89
CA GLU A 209 23.32 -4.52 2.30
C GLU A 209 22.46 -3.51 1.52
N VAL A 210 21.51 -2.87 2.19
CA VAL A 210 20.73 -1.77 1.62
C VAL A 210 21.28 -0.46 2.16
N ASN A 211 21.81 0.37 1.26
CA ASN A 211 22.57 1.58 1.58
C ASN A 211 21.83 2.83 1.08
N GLY A 212 20.62 3.06 1.59
CA GLY A 212 19.89 4.30 1.34
C GLY A 212 20.49 5.48 2.09
N SER A 213 20.05 6.69 1.74
CA SER A 213 20.28 7.92 2.51
C SER A 213 18.95 8.58 2.88
N VAL A 214 18.98 9.53 3.82
CA VAL A 214 17.79 10.31 4.22
C VAL A 214 17.13 10.98 2.99
N ASP A 215 17.93 11.54 2.10
CA ASP A 215 17.45 12.22 0.89
C ASP A 215 17.02 11.25 -0.22
N LYS A 216 17.63 10.05 -0.26
CA LYS A 216 17.40 9.04 -1.29
C LYS A 216 17.23 7.65 -0.67
N PRO A 217 16.08 7.39 -0.02
CA PRO A 217 15.82 6.08 0.53
C PRO A 217 15.71 5.03 -0.57
N VAL A 218 16.02 3.78 -0.24
CA VAL A 218 15.73 2.64 -1.11
C VAL A 218 14.28 2.23 -0.91
N VAL A 219 13.51 2.10 -2.00
CA VAL A 219 12.08 1.76 -1.93
C VAL A 219 11.86 0.33 -2.44
N MET A 220 11.14 -0.49 -1.68
CA MET A 220 10.75 -1.86 -2.04
C MET A 220 9.24 -2.06 -1.84
N ARG A 221 8.50 -2.24 -2.94
CA ARG A 221 7.03 -2.36 -2.92
C ARG A 221 6.48 -3.22 -4.06
N GLY A 222 5.16 -3.40 -4.10
CA GLY A 222 4.47 -4.04 -5.22
C GLY A 222 4.51 -3.22 -6.50
N ASP A 223 4.46 -3.90 -7.66
CA ASP A 223 4.53 -3.31 -9.00
C ASP A 223 3.24 -2.68 -9.53
N ARG A 224 2.12 -2.82 -8.80
CA ARG A 224 0.88 -2.10 -9.11
C ARG A 224 1.02 -0.62 -8.74
N THR A 225 1.04 0.23 -9.75
CA THR A 225 1.11 1.69 -9.63
C THR A 225 -0.26 2.37 -9.77
N ASP A 226 -1.28 1.64 -10.20
CA ASP A 226 -2.62 2.15 -10.41
C ASP A 226 -3.43 2.21 -9.10
N ARG A 227 -4.75 2.33 -9.23
CA ARG A 227 -5.67 2.54 -8.11
C ARG A 227 -6.59 1.35 -7.90
N LEU A 228 -6.78 0.95 -6.65
CA LEU A 228 -7.80 -0.04 -6.26
C LEU A 228 -9.18 0.61 -6.24
N LEU A 229 -9.26 1.83 -5.69
CA LEU A 229 -10.45 2.70 -5.70
C LEU A 229 -10.01 4.11 -6.08
N TRP A 230 -10.93 4.98 -6.51
CA TRP A 230 -10.59 6.33 -6.98
C TRP A 230 -9.77 7.15 -5.97
N TYR A 231 -9.94 6.92 -4.66
CA TYR A 231 -9.21 7.55 -3.57
C TYR A 231 -8.03 6.72 -3.01
N LEU A 232 -7.91 5.44 -3.41
CA LEU A 232 -6.98 4.48 -2.81
C LEU A 232 -6.00 3.90 -3.85
N PRO A 233 -4.77 4.45 -3.95
CA PRO A 233 -3.72 3.90 -4.80
C PRO A 233 -3.24 2.55 -4.25
N TYR A 234 -2.82 1.65 -5.15
CA TYR A 234 -2.23 0.37 -4.73
C TYR A 234 -0.99 0.58 -3.86
N ASP A 235 -0.22 1.66 -4.01
CA ASP A 235 0.87 2.04 -3.09
C ASP A 235 0.52 1.95 -1.59
N ARG A 236 -0.76 2.11 -1.22
CA ARG A 236 -1.23 2.04 0.17
C ARG A 236 -1.92 0.72 0.52
N VAL A 237 -2.00 -0.20 -0.42
CA VAL A 237 -2.65 -1.50 -0.29
C VAL A 237 -1.59 -2.56 -0.01
N ASN A 238 -1.85 -3.42 0.97
CA ASN A 238 -1.00 -4.55 1.35
C ASN A 238 -1.15 -5.76 0.39
N ALA A 239 -0.41 -6.84 0.65
CA ALA A 239 -0.52 -8.12 -0.08
C ALA A 239 -0.11 -8.14 -1.56
N GLN A 240 0.76 -7.22 -2.01
CA GLN A 240 1.17 -7.16 -3.42
C GLN A 240 2.41 -7.97 -3.76
N TRP A 241 3.24 -8.30 -2.77
CA TRP A 241 4.46 -9.10 -2.94
C TRP A 241 4.78 -9.84 -1.63
N GLU A 242 5.73 -10.76 -1.63
CA GLU A 242 5.98 -11.63 -0.46
C GLU A 242 6.70 -10.92 0.70
N GLY A 243 7.50 -9.88 0.42
CA GLY A 243 8.38 -9.24 1.40
C GLY A 243 9.83 -9.73 1.33
N ILE A 244 10.61 -9.36 2.35
CA ILE A 244 12.01 -9.78 2.50
C ILE A 244 12.10 -10.98 3.43
N LYS A 245 12.75 -12.05 2.98
CA LYS A 245 13.05 -13.22 3.79
C LYS A 245 14.55 -13.41 3.93
N ILE A 246 15.06 -13.18 5.14
CA ILE A 246 16.43 -13.49 5.55
C ILE A 246 16.47 -14.94 6.00
N CYS A 247 16.98 -15.81 5.14
CA CYS A 247 16.98 -17.25 5.33
C CYS A 247 17.98 -17.69 6.41
N LYS A 248 17.86 -18.94 6.87
CA LYS A 248 18.66 -19.51 7.97
C LYS A 248 20.18 -19.32 7.82
N SER A 249 20.73 -19.46 6.61
CA SER A 249 22.18 -19.32 6.35
C SER A 249 22.69 -17.88 6.44
N SER A 250 21.80 -16.90 6.23
CA SER A 250 22.15 -15.49 6.10
C SER A 250 22.36 -14.82 7.45
N ASN A 251 23.43 -14.05 7.60
CA ASN A 251 23.77 -13.28 8.80
C ASN A 251 24.39 -11.93 8.39
N ASP A 252 24.55 -11.04 9.36
CA ASP A 252 25.22 -9.75 9.22
C ASP A 252 24.58 -8.83 8.17
N ASN A 253 23.27 -8.96 7.96
CA ASN A 253 22.51 -8.14 7.03
C ASN A 253 22.30 -6.73 7.57
N ILE A 254 22.41 -5.74 6.68
CA ILE A 254 22.25 -4.33 7.02
C ILE A 254 21.20 -3.73 6.09
N ILE A 255 20.19 -3.08 6.66
CA ILE A 255 19.20 -2.31 5.92
C ILE A 255 19.17 -0.91 6.51
N GLU A 256 19.56 0.08 5.72
CA GLU A 256 19.64 1.47 6.14
C GLU A 256 18.90 2.39 5.17
N ASN A 257 18.09 3.31 5.72
CA ASN A 257 17.24 4.25 4.99
C ASN A 257 16.42 3.57 3.88
N ALA A 258 15.64 2.56 4.25
CA ALA A 258 14.74 1.86 3.33
C ALA A 258 13.27 2.17 3.64
N ASP A 259 12.43 2.15 2.62
CA ASP A 259 10.98 2.09 2.71
C ASP A 259 10.49 0.76 2.12
N ILE A 260 9.92 -0.09 2.97
CA ILE A 260 9.48 -1.45 2.64
C ILE A 260 7.99 -1.55 2.95
N HIS A 261 7.15 -1.64 1.92
CA HIS A 261 5.71 -1.66 2.13
C HIS A 261 4.93 -2.45 1.08
N SER A 262 3.60 -2.52 1.27
CA SER A 262 2.66 -3.23 0.40
C SER A 262 2.87 -4.74 0.30
N GLY A 263 3.66 -5.33 1.19
CA GLY A 263 3.96 -6.77 1.20
C GLY A 263 2.92 -7.64 1.92
N ASN A 264 3.06 -8.95 1.77
CA ASN A 264 2.46 -9.93 2.66
C ASN A 264 3.16 -9.90 4.01
N TYR A 265 4.50 -9.84 4.01
CA TYR A 265 5.33 -9.57 5.17
C TYR A 265 6.21 -8.35 4.89
N GLY A 266 6.74 -7.71 5.93
CA GLY A 266 7.83 -6.76 5.78
C GLY A 266 9.17 -7.50 5.70
N ILE A 267 9.65 -7.96 6.86
CA ILE A 267 10.91 -8.70 7.00
C ILE A 267 10.70 -9.95 7.86
N ILE A 268 11.07 -11.12 7.32
CA ILE A 268 11.13 -12.39 8.04
C ILE A 268 12.59 -12.76 8.28
N CYS A 269 12.95 -12.99 9.54
CA CYS A 269 14.23 -13.55 9.94
C CYS A 269 14.06 -15.02 10.38
N ASP A 270 14.43 -15.95 9.50
CA ASP A 270 14.46 -17.38 9.86
C ASP A 270 15.49 -17.63 10.96
N SER A 271 15.22 -18.60 11.84
CA SER A 271 16.10 -18.90 12.96
C SER A 271 17.49 -19.33 12.55
N SER A 272 18.50 -18.66 13.11
CA SER A 272 19.93 -18.92 12.89
C SER A 272 20.75 -19.02 14.18
N GLY A 273 20.13 -18.81 15.34
CA GLY A 273 20.80 -18.75 16.64
C GLY A 273 21.19 -17.31 17.00
N VAL A 274 21.79 -17.15 18.17
CA VAL A 274 22.03 -15.83 18.80
C VAL A 274 23.49 -15.37 18.78
N GLU A 275 24.40 -16.22 18.31
CA GLU A 275 25.85 -15.96 18.31
C GLU A 275 26.28 -14.90 17.29
N LYS A 276 25.50 -14.71 16.23
CA LYS A 276 25.76 -13.74 15.17
C LYS A 276 24.61 -12.76 15.03
N SER A 277 24.93 -11.55 14.58
CA SER A 277 23.90 -10.60 14.18
C SER A 277 23.15 -11.15 12.96
N LYS A 278 21.82 -11.12 13.00
CA LYS A 278 20.97 -11.55 11.89
C LYS A 278 20.61 -10.38 10.98
N LEU A 279 20.23 -9.26 11.62
CA LEU A 279 19.74 -8.06 10.96
C LEU A 279 20.05 -6.83 11.81
N LEU A 280 20.61 -5.83 11.15
CA LEU A 280 20.66 -4.45 11.59
C LEU A 280 19.76 -3.60 10.68
N LEU A 281 18.66 -3.07 11.23
CA LEU A 281 17.75 -2.16 10.52
C LEU A 281 17.89 -0.75 11.09
N ARG A 282 18.17 0.25 10.25
CA ARG A 282 18.38 1.64 10.68
C ARG A 282 17.63 2.63 9.79
N ASN A 283 17.08 3.69 10.39
CA ASN A 283 16.46 4.81 9.67
C ASN A 283 15.38 4.41 8.64
N SER A 284 14.73 3.27 8.85
CA SER A 284 13.89 2.64 7.82
C SER A 284 12.43 2.60 8.22
N ILE A 285 11.56 2.40 7.22
CA ILE A 285 10.12 2.23 7.38
C ILE A 285 9.73 0.85 6.88
N VAL A 286 8.98 0.12 7.70
CA VAL A 286 8.31 -1.12 7.31
C VAL A 286 6.82 -0.98 7.59
N HIS A 287 5.98 -0.93 6.57
CA HIS A 287 4.56 -0.64 6.80
C HIS A 287 3.58 -1.21 5.78
N ASN A 288 2.29 -1.16 6.12
CA ASN A 288 1.18 -1.56 5.26
C ASN A 288 1.37 -2.99 4.72
N VAL A 289 1.58 -3.95 5.62
CA VAL A 289 1.74 -5.37 5.29
C VAL A 289 0.61 -6.21 5.86
N THR A 290 0.30 -7.35 5.25
CA THR A 290 -0.86 -8.18 5.66
C THR A 290 -0.59 -9.02 6.90
N LYS A 291 0.65 -9.48 7.08
CA LYS A 291 1.08 -10.34 8.20
C LYS A 291 1.99 -9.52 9.10
N HIS A 292 3.17 -10.02 9.46
CA HIS A 292 4.06 -9.29 10.36
C HIS A 292 4.90 -8.24 9.63
N GLY A 293 5.07 -7.07 10.27
CA GLY A 293 6.03 -6.07 9.83
C GLY A 293 7.44 -6.62 9.94
N ILE A 294 7.85 -7.00 11.15
CA ILE A 294 9.06 -7.77 11.41
C ILE A 294 8.69 -9.05 12.16
N PHE A 295 9.10 -10.20 11.64
CA PHE A 295 9.06 -11.47 12.35
C PHE A 295 10.48 -11.98 12.56
N SER A 296 10.84 -12.32 13.80
CA SER A 296 12.15 -12.90 14.13
C SER A 296 12.00 -14.05 15.10
N LYS A 297 12.65 -15.17 14.79
CA LYS A 297 12.65 -16.38 15.63
C LYS A 297 14.07 -16.77 16.02
N ASN A 298 14.42 -16.64 17.30
CA ASN A 298 15.69 -17.08 17.89
C ASN A 298 16.90 -16.60 17.08
N ASN A 299 17.01 -15.27 17.00
CA ASN A 299 18.07 -14.53 16.33
C ASN A 299 18.55 -13.39 17.21
N THR A 300 19.68 -12.78 16.85
CA THR A 300 20.09 -11.46 17.37
C THR A 300 19.74 -10.38 16.34
N ILE A 301 18.83 -9.46 16.66
CA ILE A 301 18.46 -8.33 15.79
C ILE A 301 18.59 -6.99 16.50
N GLU A 302 18.94 -5.95 15.75
CA GLU A 302 18.94 -4.56 16.23
C GLU A 302 18.18 -3.67 15.25
N VAL A 303 17.25 -2.87 15.77
CA VAL A 303 16.41 -1.96 15.00
C VAL A 303 16.51 -0.57 15.61
N LEU A 304 17.03 0.39 14.85
CA LEU A 304 17.32 1.73 15.33
C LEU A 304 16.57 2.76 14.50
N ASN A 305 16.00 3.77 15.17
CA ASN A 305 15.48 4.97 14.53
C ASN A 305 14.51 4.68 13.37
N SER A 306 13.65 3.67 13.55
CA SER A 306 12.85 3.08 12.48
C SER A 306 11.36 3.03 12.83
N GLN A 307 10.53 3.09 11.81
CA GLN A 307 9.08 3.02 11.92
C GLN A 307 8.59 1.65 11.44
N ILE A 308 7.81 0.95 12.27
CA ILE A 308 7.20 -0.33 11.92
C ILE A 308 5.71 -0.28 12.25
N THR A 309 4.87 -0.19 11.23
CA THR A 309 3.48 0.26 11.42
C THR A 309 2.49 -0.45 10.51
N ASN A 310 1.23 -0.50 10.92
CA ASN A 310 0.11 -0.96 10.09
C ASN A 310 0.37 -2.35 9.46
N ALA A 311 0.62 -3.32 10.32
CA ALA A 311 0.71 -4.73 9.95
C ALA A 311 -0.62 -5.43 10.29
N GLY A 312 -1.14 -6.28 9.39
CA GLY A 312 -2.35 -7.05 9.69
C GLY A 312 -2.12 -8.13 10.75
N GLY A 313 -0.91 -8.69 10.82
CA GLY A 313 -0.40 -9.39 12.00
C GLY A 313 0.15 -8.43 13.04
N ASP A 314 1.12 -8.86 13.83
CA ASP A 314 1.83 -7.94 14.74
C ASP A 314 2.81 -7.04 13.96
N CYS A 315 2.95 -5.77 14.33
CA CYS A 315 3.94 -4.89 13.69
C CYS A 315 5.36 -5.43 13.93
N VAL A 316 5.65 -5.83 15.17
CA VAL A 316 6.86 -6.58 15.52
C VAL A 316 6.48 -7.84 16.29
N HIS A 317 6.98 -8.99 15.82
CA HIS A 317 6.80 -10.30 16.45
C HIS A 317 8.16 -10.96 16.70
N ILE A 318 8.48 -11.20 17.98
CA ILE A 318 9.71 -11.86 18.41
C ILE A 318 9.41 -13.19 19.10
N GLU A 319 10.07 -14.25 18.64
CA GLU A 319 10.07 -15.57 19.29
C GLU A 319 11.49 -15.90 19.78
N GLY A 320 11.79 -15.54 21.03
CA GLY A 320 13.10 -15.75 21.65
C GLY A 320 14.26 -15.00 20.98
N GLY A 321 15.48 -15.31 21.42
CA GLY A 321 16.71 -14.70 20.91
C GLY A 321 17.12 -13.44 21.66
N ARG A 322 17.76 -12.50 20.95
CA ARG A 322 18.17 -11.18 21.45
C ARG A 322 17.63 -10.08 20.53
N CYS A 323 17.00 -9.06 21.11
CA CYS A 323 16.53 -7.89 20.36
C CYS A 323 16.93 -6.60 21.05
N ARG A 324 17.20 -5.58 20.23
CA ARG A 324 17.34 -4.21 20.70
C ARG A 324 16.63 -3.25 19.76
N PHE A 325 15.72 -2.46 20.30
CA PHE A 325 14.99 -1.42 19.60
C PHE A 325 15.31 -0.08 20.25
N VAL A 326 15.81 0.89 19.49
CA VAL A 326 16.12 2.22 20.01
C VAL A 326 15.51 3.28 19.12
N HIS A 327 14.77 4.23 19.72
CA HIS A 327 14.10 5.31 18.97
C HIS A 327 13.19 4.77 17.87
N CYS A 328 12.42 3.71 18.14
CA CYS A 328 11.49 3.14 17.16
C CYS A 328 10.05 3.62 17.38
N THR A 329 9.28 3.71 16.30
CA THR A 329 7.82 3.89 16.36
C THR A 329 7.14 2.62 15.89
N LEU A 330 6.59 1.85 16.83
CA LEU A 330 5.80 0.66 16.60
C LEU A 330 4.32 1.04 16.78
N ALA A 331 3.57 1.16 15.69
CA ALA A 331 2.23 1.73 15.74
C ALA A 331 1.19 0.93 14.92
N GLN A 332 0.17 0.44 15.62
CA GLN A 332 -0.85 -0.45 15.08
C GLN A 332 -2.16 0.29 14.79
N PHE A 333 -2.22 0.92 13.61
CA PHE A 333 -3.42 1.58 13.08
C PHE A 333 -3.94 0.88 11.81
N TYR A 334 -3.63 -0.42 11.66
CA TYR A 334 -4.02 -1.18 10.47
C TYR A 334 -5.54 -1.13 10.24
N PRO A 335 -5.98 -0.60 9.08
CA PRO A 335 -7.40 -0.29 8.85
C PRO A 335 -8.22 -1.46 8.31
N TRP A 336 -7.59 -2.53 7.82
CA TRP A 336 -8.26 -3.53 6.99
C TRP A 336 -8.93 -4.66 7.78
N SER A 337 -8.60 -4.82 9.06
CA SER A 337 -9.19 -5.85 9.92
C SER A 337 -9.30 -5.40 11.37
N ALA A 338 -10.42 -5.75 12.01
CA ALA A 338 -10.59 -5.63 13.45
C ALA A 338 -9.81 -6.70 14.22
N ASP A 339 -9.56 -7.86 13.61
CA ASP A 339 -8.78 -8.99 14.15
C ASP A 339 -7.28 -8.87 13.80
N ARG A 340 -6.77 -7.63 13.80
CA ARG A 340 -5.35 -7.36 13.57
C ARG A 340 -4.52 -7.77 14.79
N GLY A 341 -3.22 -8.02 14.57
CA GLY A 341 -2.27 -8.20 15.66
C GLY A 341 -2.00 -6.92 16.45
N VAL A 342 -0.98 -6.95 17.32
CA VAL A 342 -0.60 -5.81 18.18
C VAL A 342 0.63 -5.07 17.64
N ALA A 343 0.94 -3.89 18.20
CA ALA A 343 2.18 -3.18 17.86
C ALA A 343 3.44 -4.00 18.19
N LEU A 344 3.47 -4.65 19.37
CA LEU A 344 4.61 -5.47 19.78
C LEU A 344 4.15 -6.77 20.46
N ARG A 345 4.60 -7.90 19.90
CA ARG A 345 4.51 -9.22 20.54
C ARG A 345 5.91 -9.81 20.71
N PHE A 346 6.17 -10.35 21.89
CA PHE A 346 7.37 -11.13 22.17
C PHE A 346 7.03 -12.35 23.02
N SER A 347 7.75 -13.45 22.77
CA SER A 347 7.51 -14.73 23.43
C SER A 347 8.79 -15.50 23.66
N ALA A 348 8.75 -16.47 24.57
CA ALA A 348 9.81 -17.47 24.74
C ALA A 348 9.22 -18.86 24.98
N ASP A 349 9.98 -19.88 24.60
CA ASP A 349 9.72 -21.28 24.92
C ASP A 349 11.05 -22.04 25.13
N GLU A 350 10.96 -23.35 25.39
CA GLU A 350 12.12 -24.24 25.62
C GLU A 350 13.16 -24.23 24.48
N ARG A 351 12.71 -24.02 23.25
CA ARG A 351 13.53 -24.04 22.03
C ARG A 351 14.00 -22.65 21.64
N THR A 352 13.28 -21.62 22.05
CA THR A 352 13.56 -20.22 21.74
C THR A 352 13.49 -19.37 23.01
N PRO A 353 14.46 -19.50 23.94
CA PRO A 353 14.52 -18.64 25.11
C PRO A 353 14.72 -17.17 24.71
N LEU A 354 14.12 -16.25 25.43
CA LEU A 354 14.34 -14.81 25.23
C LEU A 354 15.47 -14.36 26.16
N LEU A 355 16.66 -14.23 25.57
CA LEU A 355 17.91 -13.98 26.29
C LEU A 355 18.14 -12.49 26.59
N GLY A 356 17.34 -11.61 25.99
CA GLY A 356 17.35 -10.17 26.21
C GLY A 356 16.58 -9.44 25.12
N CYS A 357 15.63 -8.58 25.49
CA CYS A 357 14.90 -7.76 24.55
C CYS A 357 14.68 -6.35 25.09
N ASP A 358 15.47 -5.41 24.61
CA ASP A 358 15.51 -4.05 25.14
C ASP A 358 14.84 -3.07 24.19
N PHE A 359 13.93 -2.26 24.72
CA PHE A 359 13.26 -1.17 24.01
C PHE A 359 13.59 0.14 24.71
N VAL A 360 14.28 1.03 24.01
CA VAL A 360 14.73 2.31 24.54
C VAL A 360 14.17 3.44 23.69
N ASN A 361 13.50 4.41 24.31
CA ASN A 361 12.91 5.54 23.60
C ASN A 361 11.95 5.15 22.47
N CYS A 362 11.19 4.07 22.66
CA CYS A 362 10.25 3.58 21.65
C CYS A 362 8.82 4.06 21.91
N ILE A 363 8.10 4.36 20.84
CA ILE A 363 6.65 4.49 20.84
C ILE A 363 6.07 3.12 20.52
N ILE A 364 5.17 2.61 21.36
CA ILE A 364 4.44 1.35 21.18
C ILE A 364 2.97 1.67 21.39
N THR A 365 2.24 1.92 20.30
CA THR A 365 0.85 2.40 20.36
C THR A 365 -0.01 1.84 19.23
N GLY A 366 -1.29 2.17 19.23
CA GLY A 366 -2.27 1.67 18.27
C GLY A 366 -3.68 1.82 18.79
N ILE A 367 -4.65 1.47 17.94
CA ILE A 367 -6.09 1.59 18.23
C ILE A 367 -6.53 0.68 19.39
N GLY A 368 -5.82 -0.43 19.60
CA GLY A 368 -6.09 -1.40 20.65
C GLY A 368 -5.97 -0.80 22.06
N LYS A 369 -6.59 -1.50 23.02
CA LYS A 369 -6.43 -1.17 24.44
C LYS A 369 -5.14 -1.73 25.03
N ASP A 370 -4.57 -2.73 24.36
CA ASP A 370 -3.35 -3.40 24.73
C ASP A 370 -2.56 -3.73 23.46
N GLU A 371 -1.48 -2.99 23.24
CA GLU A 371 -0.62 -3.07 22.05
C GLU A 371 0.72 -3.74 22.35
N LEU A 372 0.88 -4.25 23.58
CA LEU A 372 2.09 -4.88 24.08
C LEU A 372 1.77 -6.27 24.65
N MET A 373 2.25 -7.33 24.00
CA MET A 373 2.01 -8.70 24.44
C MET A 373 3.31 -9.46 24.69
N GLY A 374 3.61 -9.71 25.97
CA GLY A 374 4.68 -10.60 26.40
C GLY A 374 4.13 -11.98 26.80
N ILE A 375 4.59 -13.05 26.13
CA ILE A 375 4.17 -14.43 26.41
C ILE A 375 5.34 -15.18 27.07
N PRO A 376 5.33 -15.37 28.40
CA PRO A 376 6.40 -16.05 29.10
C PRO A 376 6.41 -17.55 28.78
N PRO A 377 7.56 -18.22 28.95
CA PRO A 377 7.66 -19.67 28.79
C PRO A 377 6.90 -20.39 29.90
N LYS A 378 6.54 -21.66 29.67
CA LYS A 378 5.84 -22.48 30.68
C LYS A 378 6.70 -22.79 31.89
N MET A 379 8.01 -22.94 31.70
CA MET A 379 8.95 -23.31 32.75
C MET A 379 9.76 -22.07 33.17
N PRO A 380 9.72 -21.65 34.46
CA PRO A 380 10.32 -20.39 34.92
C PRO A 380 11.85 -20.28 34.76
N GLU A 381 12.57 -21.40 34.64
CA GLU A 381 14.01 -21.44 34.42
C GLU A 381 14.43 -21.04 33.00
N ILE A 382 13.47 -21.03 32.06
CA ILE A 382 13.72 -20.60 30.69
C ILE A 382 13.84 -19.07 30.69
N PRO A 383 14.93 -18.50 30.15
CA PRO A 383 15.11 -17.06 30.07
C PRO A 383 13.94 -16.36 29.37
N PHE A 384 13.44 -15.32 30.03
CA PHE A 384 12.45 -14.39 29.50
C PHE A 384 12.82 -12.96 29.89
N ASP A 385 13.96 -12.49 29.35
CA ASP A 385 14.54 -11.21 29.72
C ASP A 385 14.17 -10.10 28.74
N TYR A 386 13.60 -9.02 29.26
CA TYR A 386 13.16 -7.85 28.51
C TYR A 386 13.12 -6.59 29.38
N ASN A 387 13.32 -5.42 28.75
CA ASN A 387 13.25 -4.12 29.40
C ASN A 387 12.65 -3.05 28.47
N PHE A 388 11.94 -2.11 29.07
CA PHE A 388 11.41 -0.89 28.43
C PHE A 388 11.90 0.32 29.21
N VAL A 389 12.60 1.23 28.53
CA VAL A 389 13.18 2.44 29.14
C VAL A 389 12.87 3.66 28.30
N GLY A 390 12.26 4.69 28.90
CA GLY A 390 11.94 5.94 28.20
C GLY A 390 10.90 5.78 27.10
N CYS A 391 10.01 4.79 27.20
CA CYS A 391 9.05 4.46 26.15
C CYS A 391 7.68 5.09 26.38
N LEU A 392 6.95 5.31 25.29
CA LEU A 392 5.52 5.62 25.31
C LEU A 392 4.78 4.34 24.95
N ILE A 393 3.93 3.83 25.85
CA ILE A 393 3.33 2.50 25.69
C ILE A 393 1.81 2.54 25.89
N ARG A 394 1.10 1.94 24.93
CA ARG A 394 -0.33 1.63 25.02
C ARG A 394 -0.55 0.21 25.52
N THR A 395 -0.81 0.08 26.80
CA THR A 395 -1.18 -1.18 27.47
C THR A 395 -1.80 -0.83 28.83
N PRO A 396 -2.61 -1.70 29.46
CA PRO A 396 -2.98 -1.50 30.87
C PRO A 396 -1.73 -1.22 31.70
N GLU A 397 -1.76 -0.11 32.45
CA GLU A 397 -0.61 0.36 33.21
C GLU A 397 -0.03 -0.75 34.09
N VAL A 398 1.26 -1.02 33.90
CA VAL A 398 2.00 -2.01 34.67
C VAL A 398 2.60 -1.32 35.89
N LYS A 399 2.18 -1.75 37.08
CA LYS A 399 2.65 -1.18 38.36
C LYS A 399 3.76 -2.04 38.96
N ASP A 400 4.70 -1.38 39.64
CA ASP A 400 5.74 -2.02 40.47
C ASP A 400 6.60 -3.06 39.72
N ASN A 401 6.83 -2.87 38.42
CA ASN A 401 7.70 -3.74 37.61
C ASN A 401 8.96 -2.98 37.18
N PRO A 402 10.16 -3.36 37.66
CA PRO A 402 11.40 -2.66 37.33
C PRO A 402 11.82 -2.78 35.86
N ARG A 403 11.22 -3.70 35.10
CA ARG A 403 11.43 -3.83 33.64
C ARG A 403 10.82 -2.67 32.86
N PHE A 404 10.00 -1.82 33.50
CA PHE A 404 9.37 -0.65 32.91
C PHE A 404 9.87 0.61 33.62
N ALA A 405 10.86 1.27 33.04
CA ALA A 405 11.46 2.50 33.57
C ALA A 405 11.09 3.71 32.70
N GLU A 406 10.72 4.82 33.35
CA GLU A 406 10.45 6.10 32.67
C GLU A 406 9.38 6.00 31.57
N ILE A 407 8.29 5.27 31.85
CA ILE A 407 7.23 5.02 30.87
C ILE A 407 6.19 6.14 30.86
N VAL A 408 5.82 6.56 29.65
CA VAL A 408 4.63 7.38 29.38
C VAL A 408 3.49 6.45 28.94
N TRP A 409 2.46 6.30 29.76
CA TRP A 409 1.32 5.44 29.43
C TRP A 409 0.32 6.16 28.51
N ASP A 410 0.08 5.60 27.33
CA ASP A 410 -0.80 6.16 26.30
C ASP A 410 -2.29 5.82 26.54
N ASN A 411 -2.76 6.08 27.77
CA ASN A 411 -4.05 5.60 28.25
C ASN A 411 -5.09 6.72 28.48
N GLU A 412 -4.70 8.00 28.43
CA GLU A 412 -5.65 9.10 28.72
C GLU A 412 -6.55 9.46 27.53
N ILE A 413 -7.69 10.09 27.86
CA ILE A 413 -8.66 10.64 26.91
C ILE A 413 -8.44 12.15 26.81
N LEU A 414 -8.35 12.69 25.59
CA LEU A 414 -8.12 14.12 25.35
C LEU A 414 -9.37 15.00 25.52
N ALA A 415 -10.55 14.40 25.63
CA ALA A 415 -11.82 15.11 25.78
C ALA A 415 -11.78 16.12 26.94
N GLY A 416 -11.92 17.41 26.61
CA GLY A 416 -11.97 18.51 27.58
C GLY A 416 -10.69 19.33 27.75
N LYS A 417 -9.57 18.99 27.07
CA LYS A 417 -8.35 19.84 27.09
C LYS A 417 -8.51 21.12 26.24
N PRO A 418 -7.96 22.27 26.65
CA PRO A 418 -8.02 23.52 25.87
C PRO A 418 -7.40 23.35 24.47
N GLY A 419 -8.05 23.87 23.43
CA GLY A 419 -7.56 23.81 22.05
C GLY A 419 -8.08 22.63 21.21
N ILE A 420 -8.81 21.68 21.81
CA ILE A 420 -9.41 20.55 21.08
C ILE A 420 -10.86 20.90 20.69
N PRO A 421 -11.25 20.81 19.41
CA PRO A 421 -12.59 21.16 18.95
C PRO A 421 -13.67 20.36 19.70
N LYS A 422 -14.64 21.05 20.31
CA LYS A 422 -15.80 20.44 21.01
C LYS A 422 -16.78 19.71 20.09
N LYS A 423 -16.45 19.50 18.82
CA LYS A 423 -17.44 19.14 17.79
C LYS A 423 -17.93 17.70 17.86
N ASP A 424 -17.26 16.80 18.57
CA ASP A 424 -17.78 15.47 18.80
C ASP A 424 -17.72 15.10 20.28
N LYS A 425 -18.89 15.13 20.95
CA LYS A 425 -19.05 14.56 22.29
C LYS A 425 -19.12 13.02 22.24
N SER A 426 -19.23 12.44 21.04
CA SER A 426 -19.32 11.00 20.77
C SER A 426 -17.95 10.35 20.58
N GLU A 427 -17.01 11.06 19.95
CA GLU A 427 -15.66 10.55 19.73
C GLU A 427 -14.78 10.93 20.91
N LYS A 428 -14.58 9.96 21.82
CA LYS A 428 -13.48 9.99 22.76
C LYS A 428 -12.18 10.03 21.93
N LEU A 429 -11.64 11.22 21.65
CA LEU A 429 -10.32 11.33 21.04
C LEU A 429 -9.31 10.76 22.05
N ILE A 430 -8.88 9.52 21.81
CA ILE A 430 -7.85 8.84 22.61
C ILE A 430 -6.49 9.41 22.17
N ILE A 431 -5.56 9.64 23.10
CA ILE A 431 -4.24 10.25 22.82
C ILE A 431 -3.49 9.56 21.67
N GLN A 432 -3.65 8.25 21.53
CA GLN A 432 -3.03 7.38 20.51
C GLN A 432 -2.84 8.04 19.13
N ALA A 433 -3.92 8.40 18.45
CA ALA A 433 -3.84 8.98 17.10
C ALA A 433 -3.34 10.44 17.14
N ALA A 434 -3.66 11.17 18.22
CA ALA A 434 -3.22 12.54 18.43
C ALA A 434 -1.72 12.67 18.78
N ASN A 435 -1.00 11.55 18.97
CA ASN A 435 0.45 11.57 19.01
C ASN A 435 1.07 11.88 17.64
N PHE A 436 0.30 11.73 16.56
CA PHE A 436 0.79 11.76 15.18
C PHE A 436 0.09 12.84 14.36
N ARG A 437 0.79 13.38 13.36
CA ARG A 437 0.29 14.48 12.52
C ARG A 437 -0.96 14.11 11.73
N ASN A 438 -1.03 12.89 11.22
CA ASN A 438 -2.20 12.43 10.49
C ASN A 438 -2.41 10.92 10.60
N ILE A 439 -3.58 10.50 11.05
CA ILE A 439 -4.02 9.10 11.04
C ILE A 439 -5.40 9.08 10.39
N ASP A 440 -5.41 9.00 9.06
CA ASP A 440 -6.61 9.06 8.23
C ASP A 440 -6.97 7.64 7.75
N HIS A 441 -7.91 7.02 8.46
CA HIS A 441 -8.43 5.70 8.13
C HIS A 441 -9.37 5.70 6.92
N GLU A 442 -9.95 6.85 6.55
CA GLU A 442 -10.88 6.94 5.43
C GLU A 442 -10.12 6.90 4.10
N ASN A 443 -9.00 7.63 4.02
CA ASN A 443 -8.16 7.73 2.83
C ASN A 443 -6.87 6.88 2.90
N PHE A 444 -6.70 6.12 3.98
CA PHE A 444 -5.54 5.25 4.22
C PHE A 444 -4.22 6.04 4.21
N VAL A 445 -4.23 7.27 4.72
CA VAL A 445 -3.06 8.14 4.80
C VAL A 445 -2.58 8.21 6.24
N TYR A 446 -1.32 7.82 6.46
CA TYR A 446 -0.72 7.77 7.79
C TYR A 446 0.59 8.55 7.79
N ASP A 447 0.64 9.58 8.62
CA ASP A 447 1.82 10.36 8.92
C ASP A 447 2.14 10.22 10.42
N PHE A 448 3.13 9.39 10.71
CA PHE A 448 3.58 9.07 12.07
C PHE A 448 4.62 10.06 12.63
N HIS A 449 4.85 11.20 11.96
CA HIS A 449 5.56 12.30 12.60
C HIS A 449 4.78 12.79 13.82
N LEU A 450 5.50 13.26 14.83
CA LEU A 450 4.87 13.71 16.06
C LEU A 450 3.99 14.95 15.83
N ASP A 451 2.80 14.95 16.43
CA ASP A 451 1.95 16.14 16.49
C ASP A 451 2.33 17.04 17.69
N SER A 452 1.87 18.29 17.64
CA SER A 452 1.92 19.22 18.77
C SER A 452 1.28 18.68 20.06
N LEU A 453 0.32 17.77 19.97
CA LEU A 453 -0.36 17.16 21.11
C LEU A 453 0.35 15.91 21.65
N SER A 454 1.41 15.44 20.97
CA SER A 454 2.10 14.21 21.31
C SER A 454 2.73 14.24 22.71
N CYS A 455 2.44 13.20 23.51
CA CYS A 455 3.05 13.04 24.82
C CYS A 455 4.46 12.41 24.78
N ALA A 456 4.92 12.00 23.59
CA ALA A 456 6.29 11.57 23.33
C ALA A 456 7.31 12.72 23.44
N ARG A 457 6.84 13.97 23.37
CA ARG A 457 7.69 15.14 23.20
C ARG A 457 8.54 15.47 24.43
N GLY A 458 9.86 15.53 24.26
CA GLY A 458 10.83 15.89 25.29
C GLY A 458 10.89 14.91 26.46
N ARG A 459 10.59 13.63 26.20
CA ARG A 459 10.46 12.56 27.21
C ARG A 459 11.41 11.38 26.99
N ALA A 460 12.22 11.38 25.93
CA ALA A 460 13.20 10.32 25.74
C ALA A 460 14.35 10.43 26.75
N VAL A 461 14.89 9.27 27.14
CA VAL A 461 16.10 9.16 27.95
C VAL A 461 17.33 9.52 27.13
N MET A 462 18.33 10.12 27.77
CA MET A 462 19.43 10.82 27.10
C MET A 462 20.52 9.88 26.60
N GLU A 463 20.68 8.72 27.24
CA GLU A 463 21.72 7.72 26.98
C GLU A 463 21.70 7.23 25.53
N ALA A 464 20.52 7.22 24.90
CA ALA A 464 20.38 6.80 23.51
C ALA A 464 21.02 7.78 22.49
N MET A 465 21.19 9.05 22.87
CA MET A 465 21.66 10.09 21.97
C MET A 465 23.16 10.00 21.67
N GLU A 466 23.95 9.35 22.53
CA GLU A 466 25.38 9.18 22.32
C GLU A 466 25.70 8.43 21.02
N PHE A 467 24.78 7.56 20.57
CA PHE A 467 24.93 6.74 19.37
C PHE A 467 23.87 7.00 18.29
N LEU A 468 22.80 7.75 18.60
CA LEU A 468 21.76 8.17 17.63
C LEU A 468 21.43 9.66 17.80
N PRO A 469 22.33 10.59 17.41
CA PRO A 469 22.13 12.01 17.58
C PRO A 469 21.12 12.63 16.61
N TYR A 470 20.72 11.92 15.55
CA TYR A 470 19.72 12.38 14.58
C TYR A 470 18.49 11.47 14.59
N ASP A 471 17.34 12.04 14.30
CA ASP A 471 16.12 11.29 14.02
C ASP A 471 16.14 10.72 12.60
N LYS A 472 15.07 10.03 12.22
CA LYS A 472 14.98 9.35 10.92
C LYS A 472 15.08 10.32 9.73
N ASP A 473 14.64 11.56 9.91
CA ASP A 473 14.63 12.61 8.89
C ASP A 473 15.93 13.44 8.90
N GLY A 474 16.94 13.02 9.65
CA GLY A 474 18.20 13.75 9.80
C GLY A 474 18.12 14.98 10.70
N VAL A 475 17.09 15.07 11.56
CA VAL A 475 16.92 16.16 12.52
C VAL A 475 17.73 15.88 13.77
N GLU A 476 18.57 16.82 14.16
CA GLU A 476 19.37 16.69 15.37
C GLU A 476 18.49 16.62 16.63
N ARG A 477 18.77 15.65 17.50
CA ARG A 477 18.15 15.47 18.81
C ARG A 477 18.85 16.39 19.82
N VAL A 478 18.40 17.65 19.88
CA VAL A 478 18.99 18.67 20.77
C VAL A 478 18.16 18.83 22.06
N GLY A 479 18.83 18.92 23.20
CA GLY A 479 18.20 19.25 24.47
C GLY A 479 17.42 18.08 25.06
N LYS A 480 16.08 18.15 25.05
CA LYS A 480 15.21 17.06 25.52
C LYS A 480 14.67 16.32 24.29
N PRO A 481 15.20 15.14 23.93
CA PRO A 481 14.76 14.40 22.76
C PRO A 481 13.33 13.90 22.91
N ASP A 482 12.66 13.74 21.78
CA ASP A 482 11.36 13.06 21.72
C ASP A 482 11.51 11.53 21.65
N ILE A 483 10.56 10.82 22.25
CA ILE A 483 10.41 9.35 22.13
C ILE A 483 10.00 9.00 20.69
N GLY A 484 10.53 7.91 20.16
CA GLY A 484 10.26 7.43 18.80
C GLY A 484 11.30 7.86 17.77
N CYS A 485 11.01 7.53 16.50
CA CYS A 485 11.94 7.72 15.39
C CYS A 485 11.97 9.12 14.79
N TYR A 486 11.07 10.02 15.21
CA TYR A 486 10.99 11.40 14.72
C TYR A 486 11.13 12.40 15.87
N GLN A 487 11.73 13.56 15.59
CA GLN A 487 11.58 14.76 16.40
C GLN A 487 10.37 15.57 15.93
N TYR A 488 9.70 16.20 16.88
CA TYR A 488 8.66 17.16 16.63
C TYR A 488 9.26 18.43 15.99
N LYS A 489 8.83 18.71 14.76
CA LYS A 489 9.01 19.99 14.09
C LYS A 489 7.69 20.74 14.08
N LYS A 490 7.74 22.01 14.51
CA LYS A 490 6.62 22.96 14.51
C LYS A 490 6.11 23.25 13.11
#